data_AF-A0A957CCL9-F1
#
_entry.id   AF-A0A957CCL9-F1
#
_cell.length_a   1.000
_cell.length_b   1.000
_cell.length_c   1.000
_cell.angle_alpha   90.00
_cell.angle_beta   90.00
_cell.angle_gamma   90.00
#
_symmetry.space_group_name_H-M   'P 1'
#
loop_
_entity.id
_entity.type
_entity.pdbx_description
1 polymer ?
#
loop_
_entity_poly.entity_id
_entity_poly.type
_entity_poly.pdbx_seq_one_letter_code
_entity_poly.pdbx_strand_id
1 'polypeptide(L)'
;MKKRSVFFVLVSLTVLWLVACGSSPTPVPEVTNTAVSQAIPPTETATDEPPAATPTTEIITTQPEPTEDALFPTPEVTATPTITPTAALPDYTLTILEPAPATTLLAGREVTFRGAVQPPTTDSVTLTLTIGSFTTVSNQVAPAADGSWELTTTLAESASGPGVLTAQLGDLAQAQQPNPVAFDSSTDEPYISLGTPVEGETAVAGYAFFMQGSSSNLINESFTIGIQIEDCTNFIAAQKISLAGGSWYGYVILPQNTEPGPACAVAYTGEYDEGEWRAAIIPIQLRPADDPQAILLNLGNPGELTFNVGQATNLFGVAANVPERAVDIRLERDSIGGGGSSITSGKAFADQFGFWSIDLDVPDDAPAGPALLTISAGEGDTYQEIRLSVTLSP
;
A
#
# COMPACT_ATOMS: atom_id res chain seq x y z
N MET A 1 61.49 43.85 -22.12
CA MET A 1 60.10 43.44 -22.45
C MET A 1 59.81 42.08 -21.80
N LYS A 2 58.71 42.03 -21.03
CA LYS A 2 57.93 40.88 -20.52
C LYS A 2 58.62 39.72 -19.75
N LYS A 3 58.17 39.60 -18.49
CA LYS A 3 58.37 38.56 -17.47
C LYS A 3 57.84 37.17 -17.89
N ARG A 4 58.49 36.10 -17.39
CA ARG A 4 58.02 34.71 -17.07
C ARG A 4 59.27 33.94 -16.57
N SER A 5 59.32 33.09 -15.55
CA SER A 5 58.40 32.56 -14.55
C SER A 5 59.25 32.04 -13.37
N VAL A 6 58.65 32.04 -12.17
CA VAL A 6 59.17 31.58 -10.87
C VAL A 6 58.83 30.09 -10.64
N PHE A 7 59.49 29.47 -9.65
CA PHE A 7 59.34 28.14 -8.99
C PHE A 7 60.37 27.07 -9.44
N PHE A 8 61.52 26.82 -8.80
CA PHE A 8 61.89 26.57 -7.37
C PHE A 8 61.06 25.43 -6.75
N VAL A 9 61.51 24.16 -6.81
CA VAL A 9 62.50 23.48 -5.94
C VAL A 9 62.16 23.62 -4.45
N LEU A 10 61.57 22.57 -3.86
CA LEU A 10 62.00 22.02 -2.56
C LEU A 10 61.27 20.69 -2.27
N VAL A 11 61.92 19.61 -2.67
CA VAL A 11 61.76 18.27 -2.10
C VAL A 11 62.75 18.19 -0.94
N SER A 12 62.28 18.22 0.31
CA SER A 12 63.01 17.72 1.48
C SER A 12 62.21 17.91 2.77
N LEU A 13 62.27 16.89 3.63
CA LEU A 13 62.14 16.97 5.08
C LEU A 13 60.72 16.99 5.68
N THR A 14 60.20 15.80 6.03
CA THR A 14 60.09 15.39 7.44
C THR A 14 59.63 13.93 7.57
N VAL A 15 60.58 13.07 7.93
CA VAL A 15 60.35 11.82 8.64
C VAL A 15 60.51 12.14 10.13
N LEU A 16 59.49 11.91 10.94
CA LEU A 16 59.68 11.63 12.37
C LEU A 16 58.62 10.63 12.83
N TRP A 17 59.12 9.46 13.22
CA TRP A 17 58.38 8.37 13.83
C TRP A 17 58.29 8.59 15.36
N LEU A 18 57.12 8.22 15.90
CA LEU A 18 56.87 7.48 17.15
C LEU A 18 56.86 8.13 18.56
N VAL A 19 55.81 7.69 19.27
CA VAL A 19 55.56 7.53 20.72
C VAL A 19 55.01 8.72 21.52
N ALA A 20 53.72 8.66 21.91
CA ALA A 20 53.31 8.60 23.33
C ALA A 20 51.79 8.41 23.50
N CYS A 21 51.47 7.57 24.48
CA CYS A 21 50.15 7.17 24.98
C CYS A 21 49.27 8.33 25.43
N GLY A 22 47.96 8.13 25.35
CA GLY A 22 46.95 8.98 25.99
C GLY A 22 45.54 8.46 25.74
N SER A 23 45.20 7.33 26.33
CA SER A 23 43.83 6.83 26.44
C SER A 23 43.00 7.82 27.27
N SER A 24 42.21 8.66 26.60
CA SER A 24 41.13 9.42 27.25
C SER A 24 39.97 8.46 27.55
N PRO A 25 39.48 8.38 28.79
CA PRO A 25 38.25 7.64 29.08
C PRO A 25 37.07 8.36 28.43
N THR A 26 36.34 7.64 27.58
CA THR A 26 35.00 8.04 27.13
C THR A 26 34.10 8.18 28.37
N PRO A 27 33.42 9.33 28.57
CA PRO A 27 32.42 9.45 29.62
C PRO A 27 31.26 8.49 29.29
N VAL A 28 31.02 7.56 30.21
CA VAL A 28 29.82 6.72 30.23
C VAL A 28 28.60 7.66 30.31
N PRO A 29 27.60 7.55 29.43
CA PRO A 29 26.36 8.29 29.63
C PRO A 29 25.67 7.75 30.89
N GLU A 30 25.45 8.67 31.84
CA GLU A 30 24.68 8.44 33.05
C GLU A 30 23.23 8.10 32.65
N VAL A 31 22.81 6.86 32.92
CA VAL A 31 21.43 6.43 32.75
C VAL A 31 20.62 7.05 33.88
N THR A 32 20.06 8.23 33.64
CA THR A 32 19.05 8.82 34.53
C THR A 32 17.75 8.04 34.35
N ASN A 33 17.56 7.01 35.18
CA ASN A 33 16.26 6.37 35.38
C ASN A 33 15.33 7.35 36.09
N THR A 34 14.68 8.24 35.33
CA THR A 34 13.51 8.96 35.81
C THR A 34 12.32 8.00 35.75
N ALA A 35 12.13 7.26 36.85
CA ALA A 35 10.89 6.55 37.10
C ALA A 35 9.75 7.57 37.22
N VAL A 36 8.97 7.75 36.15
CA VAL A 36 7.68 8.42 36.23
C VAL A 36 6.70 7.45 36.90
N SER A 37 6.64 7.53 38.23
CA SER A 37 5.56 6.95 39.02
C SER A 37 4.29 7.73 38.70
N GLN A 38 3.47 7.23 37.78
CA GLN A 38 2.07 7.66 37.69
C GLN A 38 1.30 7.00 38.81
N ALA A 39 1.00 7.81 39.83
CA ALA A 39 0.03 7.49 40.85
C ALA A 39 -1.34 7.29 40.20
N ILE A 40 -1.87 6.08 40.32
CA ILE A 40 -3.28 5.75 40.07
C ILE A 40 -4.11 6.40 41.18
N PRO A 41 -5.06 7.31 40.88
CA PRO A 41 -6.09 7.68 41.85
C PRO A 41 -7.19 6.59 41.89
N PRO A 42 -7.86 6.42 43.04
CA PRO A 42 -8.63 5.23 43.36
C PRO A 42 -9.96 5.14 42.62
N THR A 43 -10.36 3.90 42.40
CA THR A 43 -11.71 3.45 42.06
C THR A 43 -12.72 3.79 43.16
N GLU A 44 -13.73 4.56 42.80
CA GLU A 44 -15.06 4.70 43.41
C GLU A 44 -16.00 5.09 42.26
N THR A 45 -17.28 4.76 42.14
CA THR A 45 -18.21 3.83 42.76
C THR A 45 -19.37 3.73 41.75
N ALA A 46 -20.08 2.60 41.73
CA ALA A 46 -21.23 2.32 40.88
C ALA A 46 -22.20 3.52 40.73
N THR A 47 -22.62 3.82 39.50
CA THR A 47 -23.80 4.63 39.21
C THR A 47 -24.77 3.78 38.39
N ASP A 48 -25.96 3.63 38.95
CA ASP A 48 -27.15 2.97 38.41
C ASP A 48 -27.41 3.33 36.94
N GLU A 49 -27.57 2.29 36.12
CA GLU A 49 -28.22 2.36 34.83
C GLU A 49 -29.75 2.35 35.04
N PRO A 50 -30.51 3.35 34.54
CA PRO A 50 -31.96 3.28 34.56
C PRO A 50 -32.44 2.26 33.50
N PRO A 51 -33.49 1.47 33.78
CA PRO A 51 -33.93 0.43 32.86
C PRO A 51 -34.43 1.01 31.54
N ALA A 52 -33.94 0.45 30.43
CA ALA A 52 -34.44 0.71 29.10
C ALA A 52 -35.92 0.30 28.99
N ALA A 53 -36.76 1.27 28.63
CA ALA A 53 -38.16 1.05 28.34
C ALA A 53 -38.31 0.18 27.09
N THR A 54 -38.95 -0.97 27.22
CA THR A 54 -39.40 -1.81 26.12
C THR A 54 -40.61 -1.16 25.44
N PRO A 55 -40.68 -1.02 24.11
CA PRO A 55 -41.90 -0.60 23.44
C PRO A 55 -42.92 -1.75 23.47
N THR A 56 -43.96 -1.60 24.29
CA THR A 56 -45.14 -2.48 24.26
C THR A 56 -46.07 -2.01 23.14
N THR A 57 -46.20 -2.81 22.08
CA THR A 57 -47.22 -2.59 21.04
C THR A 57 -48.56 -3.12 21.57
N GLU A 58 -49.44 -2.20 21.98
CA GLU A 58 -50.81 -2.53 22.39
C GLU A 58 -51.68 -2.70 21.13
N ILE A 59 -52.11 -3.93 20.85
CA ILE A 59 -53.06 -4.24 19.77
C ILE A 59 -54.46 -4.00 20.33
N ILE A 60 -55.04 -2.84 20.05
CA ILE A 60 -56.47 -2.59 20.31
C ILE A 60 -57.27 -3.41 19.29
N THR A 61 -57.95 -4.45 19.76
CA THR A 61 -58.90 -5.22 18.96
C THR A 61 -60.27 -4.54 19.10
N THR A 62 -60.73 -3.83 18.06
CA THR A 62 -62.11 -3.35 18.01
C THR A 62 -63.00 -4.41 17.36
N GLN A 63 -63.84 -5.02 18.18
CA GLN A 63 -64.93 -5.90 17.79
C GLN A 63 -66.13 -5.04 17.38
N PRO A 64 -66.69 -5.17 16.16
CA PRO A 64 -67.95 -4.53 15.82
C PRO A 64 -69.14 -5.39 16.29
N GLU A 65 -70.05 -4.75 17.03
CA GLU A 65 -71.39 -5.24 17.33
C GLU A 65 -72.35 -4.95 16.15
N PRO A 66 -73.37 -5.79 15.88
CA PRO A 66 -74.34 -5.57 14.81
C PRO A 66 -75.64 -4.95 15.34
N THR A 67 -76.16 -3.93 14.66
CA THR A 67 -77.60 -3.57 14.60
C THR A 67 -77.74 -2.51 13.49
N GLU A 68 -78.26 -2.86 12.31
CA GLU A 68 -79.69 -2.88 11.95
C GLU A 68 -80.37 -1.53 12.25
N ASP A 69 -80.39 -0.63 11.27
CA ASP A 69 -81.67 -0.07 10.82
C ASP A 69 -81.56 0.60 9.46
N ALA A 70 -82.57 0.31 8.65
CA ALA A 70 -82.72 0.67 7.26
C ALA A 70 -82.91 2.17 7.07
N LEU A 71 -82.40 2.70 5.95
CA LEU A 71 -83.12 3.62 5.04
C LEU A 71 -82.25 3.76 3.78
N PHE A 72 -82.73 3.21 2.67
CA PHE A 72 -82.07 3.21 1.36
C PHE A 72 -81.73 4.63 0.88
N PRO A 73 -80.45 4.97 0.65
CA PRO A 73 -80.08 5.91 -0.40
C PRO A 73 -79.71 5.13 -1.67
N THR A 74 -80.04 5.72 -2.80
CA THR A 74 -79.65 5.32 -4.16
C THR A 74 -78.18 4.85 -4.22
N PRO A 75 -77.84 3.74 -4.90
CA PRO A 75 -76.45 3.31 -5.00
C PRO A 75 -75.66 4.33 -5.81
N GLU A 76 -74.84 5.14 -5.13
CA GLU A 76 -73.68 5.74 -5.77
C GLU A 76 -72.71 4.59 -6.10
N VAL A 77 -72.45 4.42 -7.39
CA VAL A 77 -71.39 3.54 -7.88
C VAL A 77 -70.07 4.18 -7.46
N THR A 78 -69.62 3.90 -6.24
CA THR A 78 -68.24 4.18 -5.83
C THR A 78 -67.35 3.36 -6.74
N ALA A 79 -66.66 4.03 -7.66
CA ALA A 79 -65.66 3.40 -8.50
C ALA A 79 -64.66 2.67 -7.59
N THR A 80 -64.53 1.36 -7.76
CA THR A 80 -63.47 0.56 -7.16
C THR A 80 -62.14 1.30 -7.36
N PRO A 81 -61.30 1.50 -6.32
CA PRO A 81 -59.98 2.08 -6.53
C PRO A 81 -59.24 1.18 -7.52
N THR A 82 -59.05 1.68 -8.73
CA THR A 82 -58.16 1.06 -9.70
C THR A 82 -56.77 1.14 -9.09
N ILE A 83 -56.26 0.00 -8.62
CA ILE A 83 -54.84 -0.20 -8.37
C ILE A 83 -54.13 0.10 -9.68
N THR A 84 -53.62 1.32 -9.81
CA THR A 84 -52.72 1.70 -10.91
C THR A 84 -51.53 0.75 -10.81
N PRO A 85 -51.26 -0.08 -11.83
CA PRO A 85 -50.09 -0.95 -11.80
C PRO A 85 -48.86 -0.07 -11.58
N THR A 86 -48.13 -0.34 -10.49
CA THR A 86 -46.81 0.23 -10.28
C THR A 86 -45.98 -0.13 -11.51
N ALA A 87 -45.64 0.88 -12.32
CA ALA A 87 -44.83 0.66 -13.51
C ALA A 87 -43.56 -0.07 -13.07
N ALA A 88 -43.26 -1.21 -13.70
CA ALA A 88 -42.00 -1.89 -13.46
C ALA A 88 -40.87 -0.90 -13.79
N LEU A 89 -39.97 -0.68 -12.82
CA LEU A 89 -38.76 0.09 -13.06
C LEU A 89 -38.01 -0.56 -14.23
N PRO A 90 -37.61 0.22 -15.25
CA PRO A 90 -36.80 -0.32 -16.34
C PRO A 90 -35.48 -0.88 -15.78
N ASP A 91 -35.09 -2.04 -16.28
CA ASP A 91 -33.81 -2.66 -15.95
C ASP A 91 -32.70 -1.94 -16.74
N TYR A 92 -31.85 -1.21 -16.02
CA TYR A 92 -30.79 -0.40 -16.63
C TYR A 92 -29.47 -1.17 -16.65
N THR A 93 -28.82 -1.19 -17.81
CA THR A 93 -27.44 -1.62 -18.00
C THR A 93 -26.57 -0.37 -18.22
N LEU A 94 -25.56 -0.20 -17.38
CA LEU A 94 -24.55 0.86 -17.53
C LEU A 94 -23.22 0.22 -17.95
N THR A 95 -22.53 0.83 -18.90
CA THR A 95 -21.22 0.36 -19.38
C THR A 95 -20.23 1.50 -19.46
N ILE A 96 -18.96 1.18 -19.22
CA ILE A 96 -17.81 2.05 -19.46
C ILE A 96 -17.08 1.50 -20.69
N LEU A 97 -16.82 2.35 -21.67
CA LEU A 97 -16.19 2.01 -22.95
C LEU A 97 -14.77 2.58 -23.03
N GLU A 98 -14.60 3.82 -22.59
CA GLU A 98 -13.29 4.49 -22.52
C GLU A 98 -13.10 5.13 -21.14
N PRO A 99 -11.90 5.04 -20.54
CA PRO A 99 -10.75 4.27 -20.99
C PRO A 99 -11.02 2.75 -20.97
N ALA A 100 -10.23 1.95 -21.68
CA ALA A 100 -10.35 0.50 -21.59
C ALA A 100 -9.90 0.00 -20.19
N PRO A 101 -10.37 -1.18 -19.72
CA PRO A 101 -9.90 -1.77 -18.48
C PRO A 101 -8.38 -1.91 -18.43
N ALA A 102 -7.80 -1.67 -17.25
CA ALA A 102 -6.37 -1.67 -16.96
C ALA A 102 -5.53 -0.67 -17.78
N THR A 103 -6.16 0.32 -18.43
CA THR A 103 -5.42 1.44 -19.03
C THR A 103 -4.89 2.34 -17.93
N THR A 104 -3.57 2.54 -17.90
CA THR A 104 -2.93 3.51 -16.99
C THR A 104 -3.24 4.93 -17.40
N LEU A 105 -3.81 5.69 -16.47
CA LEU A 105 -4.11 7.10 -16.65
C LEU A 105 -3.01 7.94 -16.00
N LEU A 106 -2.69 9.08 -16.60
CA LEU A 106 -1.67 9.98 -16.07
C LEU A 106 -2.33 11.08 -15.23
N ALA A 107 -1.95 11.19 -13.96
CA ALA A 107 -2.39 12.25 -13.08
C ALA A 107 -2.04 13.64 -13.69
N GLY A 108 -2.90 14.64 -13.50
CA GLY A 108 -2.72 15.97 -14.08
C GLY A 108 -3.04 16.11 -15.56
N ARG A 109 -3.35 15.00 -16.23
CA ARG A 109 -3.74 15.01 -17.63
C ARG A 109 -5.25 15.02 -17.79
N GLU A 110 -5.69 15.65 -18.88
CA GLU A 110 -7.06 15.56 -19.34
C GLU A 110 -7.33 14.14 -19.86
N VAL A 111 -8.41 13.53 -19.38
CA VAL A 111 -8.86 12.20 -19.76
C VAL A 111 -10.32 12.27 -20.19
N THR A 112 -10.63 11.58 -21.29
CA THR A 112 -11.99 11.42 -21.78
C THR A 112 -12.53 10.06 -21.35
N PHE A 113 -13.67 10.09 -20.67
CA PHE A 113 -14.42 8.93 -20.23
C PHE A 113 -15.67 8.79 -21.09
N ARG A 114 -15.96 7.58 -21.55
CA ARG A 114 -17.12 7.30 -22.39
C ARG A 114 -17.80 6.04 -21.96
N GLY A 115 -19.11 5.97 -22.20
CA GLY A 115 -19.88 4.77 -22.00
C GLY A 115 -21.29 4.87 -22.54
N ALA A 116 -22.13 3.94 -22.14
CA ALA A 116 -23.54 3.93 -22.53
C ALA A 116 -24.44 3.45 -21.39
N VAL A 117 -25.69 3.89 -21.41
CA VAL A 117 -26.79 3.41 -20.56
C VAL A 117 -27.91 2.88 -21.44
N GLN A 118 -28.43 1.70 -21.11
CA GLN A 118 -29.52 1.05 -21.82
C GLN A 118 -30.59 0.55 -20.83
N PRO A 119 -31.88 0.91 -20.99
CA PRO A 119 -32.41 1.83 -22.00
C PRO A 119 -31.92 3.28 -21.81
N PRO A 120 -31.93 4.13 -22.86
CA PRO A 120 -31.55 5.53 -22.74
C PRO A 120 -32.37 6.25 -21.67
N THR A 121 -31.71 7.07 -20.87
CA THR A 121 -32.31 7.91 -19.82
C THR A 121 -31.72 9.31 -19.84
N THR A 122 -32.41 10.25 -19.21
CA THR A 122 -31.93 11.62 -18.95
C THR A 122 -31.29 11.75 -17.56
N ASP A 123 -31.35 10.71 -16.74
CA ASP A 123 -30.74 10.70 -15.41
C ASP A 123 -29.22 10.78 -15.50
N SER A 124 -28.59 11.51 -14.58
CA SER A 124 -27.14 11.71 -14.62
C SER A 124 -26.38 10.46 -14.19
N VAL A 125 -25.30 10.17 -14.91
CA VAL A 125 -24.29 9.20 -14.51
C VAL A 125 -23.25 9.91 -13.67
N THR A 126 -23.07 9.46 -12.43
CA THR A 126 -21.96 9.87 -11.57
C THR A 126 -20.75 9.03 -11.91
N LEU A 127 -19.65 9.67 -12.27
CA LEU A 127 -18.38 9.04 -12.55
C LEU A 127 -17.40 9.37 -11.42
N THR A 128 -16.87 8.33 -10.80
CA THR A 128 -15.90 8.44 -9.71
C THR A 128 -14.66 7.59 -10.03
N LEU A 129 -13.47 8.14 -9.88
CA LEU A 129 -12.22 7.39 -9.94
C LEU A 129 -11.53 7.51 -8.58
N THR A 130 -11.33 6.37 -7.91
CA THR A 130 -10.75 6.32 -6.56
C THR A 130 -9.43 5.56 -6.55
N ILE A 131 -8.47 5.99 -5.73
CA ILE A 131 -7.16 5.37 -5.46
C ILE A 131 -7.04 5.24 -3.93
N GLY A 132 -7.22 4.05 -3.38
CA GLY A 132 -7.48 3.92 -1.94
C GLY A 132 -8.72 4.74 -1.55
N SER A 133 -8.58 5.65 -0.57
CA SER A 133 -9.61 6.64 -0.21
C SER A 133 -9.61 7.93 -1.03
N PHE A 134 -8.60 8.15 -1.88
CA PHE A 134 -8.48 9.39 -2.63
C PHE A 134 -9.37 9.36 -3.87
N THR A 135 -10.22 10.37 -4.00
CA THR A 135 -11.05 10.54 -5.19
C THR A 135 -10.37 11.51 -6.15
N THR A 136 -9.88 11.01 -7.29
CA THR A 136 -9.21 11.83 -8.32
C THR A 136 -10.20 12.40 -9.34
N VAL A 137 -11.35 11.77 -9.51
CA VAL A 137 -12.47 12.27 -10.32
C VAL A 137 -13.77 12.02 -9.56
N SER A 138 -14.64 13.03 -9.51
CA SER A 138 -16.04 12.89 -9.09
C SER A 138 -16.89 13.91 -9.83
N ASN A 139 -17.52 13.50 -10.91
CA ASN A 139 -18.29 14.37 -11.80
C ASN A 139 -19.58 13.69 -12.24
N GLN A 140 -20.55 14.49 -12.68
CA GLN A 140 -21.79 13.99 -13.25
C GLN A 140 -21.89 14.35 -14.73
N VAL A 141 -22.42 13.42 -15.53
CA VAL A 141 -22.68 13.61 -16.95
C VAL A 141 -24.09 13.13 -17.28
N ALA A 142 -24.84 13.94 -18.03
CA ALA A 142 -26.12 13.51 -18.57
C ALA A 142 -25.90 12.71 -19.86
N PRO A 143 -26.47 11.50 -19.99
CA PRO A 143 -26.44 10.76 -21.25
C PRO A 143 -27.16 11.53 -22.37
N ALA A 144 -26.68 11.33 -23.60
CA ALA A 144 -27.33 11.78 -24.82
C ALA A 144 -28.61 10.96 -25.10
N ALA A 145 -29.38 11.40 -26.09
CA ALA A 145 -30.67 10.78 -26.44
C ALA A 145 -30.56 9.31 -26.89
N ASP A 146 -29.38 8.87 -27.34
CA ASP A 146 -29.08 7.48 -27.71
C ASP A 146 -28.54 6.64 -26.54
N GLY A 147 -28.43 7.22 -25.34
CA GLY A 147 -27.89 6.58 -24.14
C GLY A 147 -26.36 6.67 -24.02
N SER A 148 -25.65 7.24 -24.99
CA SER A 148 -24.19 7.46 -24.87
C SER A 148 -23.88 8.58 -23.88
N TRP A 149 -22.78 8.47 -23.14
CA TRP A 149 -22.29 9.54 -22.28
C TRP A 149 -20.79 9.76 -22.49
N GLU A 150 -20.36 11.01 -22.39
CA GLU A 150 -18.97 11.42 -22.54
C GLU A 150 -18.64 12.53 -21.55
N LEU A 151 -17.55 12.36 -20.81
CA LEU A 151 -17.03 13.34 -19.88
C LEU A 151 -15.53 13.49 -20.10
N THR A 152 -15.08 14.72 -20.33
CA THR A 152 -13.65 15.05 -20.35
C THR A 152 -13.31 15.86 -19.10
N THR A 153 -12.32 15.41 -18.34
CA THR A 153 -11.89 16.08 -17.10
C THR A 153 -10.41 15.87 -16.84
N THR A 154 -9.81 16.75 -16.04
CA THR A 154 -8.41 16.63 -15.61
C THR A 154 -8.34 15.77 -14.35
N LEU A 155 -7.47 14.76 -14.35
CA LEU A 155 -7.21 13.94 -13.16
C LEU A 155 -6.48 14.75 -12.10
N ALA A 156 -6.90 14.64 -10.84
CA ALA A 156 -6.17 15.26 -9.73
C ALA A 156 -4.73 14.73 -9.65
N GLU A 157 -3.78 15.64 -9.43
CA GLU A 157 -2.34 15.36 -9.36
C GLU A 157 -1.88 14.87 -7.98
N SER A 158 -2.77 14.48 -7.09
CA SER A 158 -2.41 14.23 -5.69
C SER A 158 -2.04 12.77 -5.39
N ALA A 159 -2.58 11.82 -6.16
CA ALA A 159 -2.45 10.40 -5.84
C ALA A 159 -2.19 9.53 -7.09
N SER A 160 -1.43 8.46 -6.90
CA SER A 160 -1.14 7.40 -7.87
C SER A 160 -1.26 6.02 -7.21
N GLY A 161 -1.54 4.99 -8.01
CA GLY A 161 -1.75 3.62 -7.56
C GLY A 161 -2.84 2.87 -8.33
N PRO A 162 -3.22 1.66 -7.88
CA PRO A 162 -4.40 0.96 -8.36
C PRO A 162 -5.64 1.83 -8.18
N GLY A 163 -6.32 2.12 -9.28
CA GLY A 163 -7.51 2.94 -9.31
C GLY A 163 -8.73 2.14 -9.74
N VAL A 164 -9.90 2.49 -9.20
CA VAL A 164 -11.18 1.91 -9.58
C VAL A 164 -12.07 3.00 -10.17
N LEU A 165 -12.37 2.87 -11.46
CA LEU A 165 -13.33 3.72 -12.14
C LEU A 165 -14.73 3.15 -11.93
N THR A 166 -15.60 3.94 -11.31
CA THR A 166 -17.00 3.63 -11.08
C THR A 166 -17.88 4.59 -11.86
N ALA A 167 -18.78 4.06 -12.68
CA ALA A 167 -19.91 4.81 -13.23
C ALA A 167 -21.18 4.34 -12.52
N GLN A 168 -22.01 5.28 -12.06
CA GLN A 168 -23.20 4.99 -11.28
C GLN A 168 -24.39 5.84 -11.77
N LEU A 169 -25.52 5.18 -12.01
CA LEU A 169 -26.80 5.80 -12.36
C LEU A 169 -27.72 5.76 -11.12
N GLY A 170 -27.48 6.64 -10.15
CA GLY A 170 -28.16 6.58 -8.85
C GLY A 170 -28.08 5.18 -8.23
N ASP A 171 -29.19 4.66 -7.72
CA ASP A 171 -29.28 3.29 -7.19
C ASP A 171 -29.74 2.27 -8.26
N LEU A 172 -29.81 2.68 -9.53
CA LEU A 172 -30.43 1.89 -10.60
C LEU A 172 -29.43 0.97 -11.32
N ALA A 173 -28.21 1.44 -11.54
CA ALA A 173 -27.16 0.67 -12.21
C ALA A 173 -25.77 1.17 -11.84
N GLN A 174 -24.79 0.26 -11.84
CA GLN A 174 -23.40 0.57 -11.57
C GLN A 174 -22.49 -0.26 -12.48
N ALA A 175 -21.40 0.34 -12.95
CA ALA A 175 -20.32 -0.32 -13.65
C ALA A 175 -18.99 0.04 -12.99
N GLN A 176 -18.09 -0.93 -12.85
CA GLN A 176 -16.75 -0.72 -12.31
C GLN A 176 -15.70 -1.38 -13.19
N GLN A 177 -14.55 -0.74 -13.31
CA GLN A 177 -13.38 -1.34 -13.96
C GLN A 177 -12.07 -0.81 -13.35
N PRO A 178 -10.99 -1.61 -13.37
CA PRO A 178 -9.69 -1.16 -12.87
C PRO A 178 -9.07 -0.19 -13.88
N ASN A 179 -8.61 0.96 -13.39
CA ASN A 179 -7.84 1.94 -14.16
C ASN A 179 -6.76 2.52 -13.24
N PRO A 180 -5.52 1.99 -13.28
CA PRO A 180 -4.44 2.52 -12.45
C PRO A 180 -4.12 3.96 -12.85
N VAL A 181 -3.67 4.74 -11.87
CA VAL A 181 -3.24 6.13 -12.08
C VAL A 181 -1.76 6.23 -11.75
N ALA A 182 -0.99 6.88 -12.61
CA ALA A 182 0.44 7.10 -12.42
C ALA A 182 0.78 8.58 -12.53
N PHE A 183 1.80 9.02 -11.80
CA PHE A 183 2.43 10.32 -12.06
C PHE A 183 3.29 10.24 -13.33
N ASP A 184 3.38 11.35 -14.04
CA ASP A 184 4.23 11.48 -15.21
C ASP A 184 5.67 11.75 -14.77
N SER A 185 6.55 10.76 -14.91
CA SER A 185 7.96 10.87 -14.53
C SER A 185 8.81 11.72 -15.50
N SER A 186 8.20 12.24 -16.59
CA SER A 186 8.90 13.05 -17.59
C SER A 186 8.82 14.56 -17.33
N THR A 187 8.08 14.98 -16.30
CA THR A 187 7.95 16.37 -15.91
C THR A 187 8.94 16.74 -14.80
N ASP A 188 9.11 18.05 -14.56
CA ASP A 188 9.91 18.57 -13.45
C ASP A 188 9.12 18.62 -12.12
N GLU A 189 7.93 18.03 -12.08
CA GLU A 189 7.09 18.00 -10.88
C GLU A 189 7.56 16.96 -9.85
N PRO A 190 7.16 17.09 -8.58
CA PRO A 190 7.41 16.05 -7.59
C PRO A 190 6.85 14.71 -8.04
N TYR A 191 7.69 13.70 -8.00
CA TYR A 191 7.37 12.35 -8.44
C TYR A 191 7.74 11.36 -7.35
N ILE A 192 6.78 10.47 -7.05
CA ILE A 192 6.98 9.35 -6.15
C ILE A 192 6.16 8.16 -6.64
N SER A 193 6.77 6.99 -6.64
CA SER A 193 6.09 5.74 -7.01
C SER A 193 6.42 4.63 -6.03
N LEU A 194 5.55 3.63 -5.96
CA LEU A 194 5.77 2.37 -5.26
C LEU A 194 5.88 1.25 -6.30
N GLY A 195 6.99 0.52 -6.27
CA GLY A 195 7.17 -0.73 -7.00
C GLY A 195 6.91 -1.97 -6.13
N THR A 196 7.00 -1.84 -4.82
CA THR A 196 6.59 -2.84 -3.82
C THR A 196 6.05 -2.10 -2.60
N PRO A 197 4.92 -2.55 -2.02
CA PRO A 197 4.21 -3.79 -2.34
C PRO A 197 3.45 -3.79 -3.66
N VAL A 198 2.98 -4.96 -4.07
CA VAL A 198 1.94 -5.11 -5.09
C VAL A 198 0.54 -5.12 -4.46
N GLU A 199 -0.49 -4.90 -5.27
CA GLU A 199 -1.88 -4.88 -4.79
C GLU A 199 -2.26 -6.21 -4.12
N GLY A 200 -2.78 -6.13 -2.90
CA GLY A 200 -3.20 -7.27 -2.10
C GLY A 200 -2.07 -8.00 -1.37
N GLU A 201 -0.83 -7.50 -1.42
CA GLU A 201 0.28 -8.08 -0.67
C GLU A 201 -0.03 -8.13 0.83
N THR A 202 0.48 -9.16 1.51
CA THR A 202 0.22 -9.37 2.93
C THR A 202 1.30 -8.73 3.80
N ALA A 203 0.87 -7.98 4.80
CA ALA A 203 1.71 -7.42 5.85
C ALA A 203 1.32 -8.05 7.20
N VAL A 204 2.30 -8.32 8.05
CA VAL A 204 2.08 -9.02 9.33
C VAL A 204 2.40 -8.08 10.48
N ALA A 205 1.43 -7.88 11.39
CA ALA A 205 1.61 -7.07 12.59
C ALA A 205 2.82 -7.55 13.40
N GLY A 206 3.59 -6.61 13.98
CA GLY A 206 4.80 -6.91 14.74
C GLY A 206 6.08 -7.12 13.92
N TYR A 207 5.97 -7.23 12.59
CA TYR A 207 7.10 -7.46 11.70
C TYR A 207 7.43 -6.22 10.85
N ALA A 208 8.64 -6.19 10.29
CA ALA A 208 9.00 -5.17 9.32
C ALA A 208 8.28 -5.42 7.98
N PHE A 209 7.83 -4.35 7.34
CA PHE A 209 7.20 -4.37 6.04
C PHE A 209 8.02 -3.53 5.06
N PHE A 210 8.43 -4.15 3.96
CA PHE A 210 9.30 -3.52 2.98
C PHE A 210 8.54 -2.76 1.92
N MET A 211 9.09 -1.60 1.57
CA MET A 211 8.60 -0.77 0.50
C MET A 211 9.79 -0.38 -0.38
N GLN A 212 9.55 -0.39 -1.69
CA GLN A 212 10.53 0.08 -2.67
C GLN A 212 9.84 0.90 -3.73
N GLY A 213 10.58 1.81 -4.32
CA GLY A 213 10.04 2.70 -5.32
C GLY A 213 11.09 3.57 -5.97
N SER A 214 10.61 4.56 -6.71
CA SER A 214 11.44 5.60 -7.30
C SER A 214 10.87 6.97 -6.98
N SER A 215 11.73 7.97 -6.95
CA SER A 215 11.33 9.35 -6.71
C SER A 215 12.22 10.34 -7.46
N SER A 216 11.68 11.52 -7.74
CA SER A 216 12.44 12.67 -8.26
C SER A 216 11.75 13.96 -7.86
N ASN A 217 12.52 15.06 -7.83
CA ASN A 217 12.01 16.40 -7.52
C ASN A 217 11.21 16.44 -6.20
N LEU A 218 11.67 15.69 -5.19
CA LEU A 218 10.98 15.56 -3.91
C LEU A 218 10.92 16.90 -3.16
N ILE A 219 9.79 17.15 -2.51
CA ILE A 219 9.61 18.36 -1.69
C ILE A 219 10.50 18.23 -0.46
N ASN A 220 11.34 19.25 -0.23
CA ASN A 220 12.34 19.27 0.83
C ASN A 220 13.30 18.07 0.81
N GLU A 221 13.56 17.49 -0.37
CA GLU A 221 14.44 16.31 -0.54
C GLU A 221 14.07 15.15 0.42
N SER A 222 12.77 14.97 0.64
CA SER A 222 12.28 13.96 1.56
C SER A 222 10.91 13.42 1.18
N PHE A 223 10.64 12.21 1.66
CA PHE A 223 9.34 11.57 1.55
C PHE A 223 9.10 10.71 2.80
N THR A 224 7.87 10.31 3.00
CA THR A 224 7.46 9.42 4.09
C THR A 224 6.87 8.16 3.48
N ILE A 225 7.28 7.02 3.99
CA ILE A 225 6.63 5.73 3.72
C ILE A 225 5.85 5.31 4.96
N GLY A 226 4.77 4.56 4.80
CA GLY A 226 3.99 4.08 5.92
C GLY A 226 2.86 3.16 5.53
N ILE A 227 2.24 2.56 6.56
CA ILE A 227 1.01 1.80 6.42
C ILE A 227 -0.14 2.59 7.04
N GLN A 228 -1.21 2.74 6.27
CA GLN A 228 -2.47 3.35 6.69
C GLN A 228 -3.57 2.31 6.83
N ILE A 229 -4.42 2.47 7.84
CA ILE A 229 -5.66 1.70 8.06
C ILE A 229 -6.87 2.63 7.96
N GLU A 230 -8.06 2.09 8.25
CA GLU A 230 -9.32 2.84 8.28
C GLU A 230 -9.56 3.58 6.95
N ASP A 231 -9.76 2.79 5.90
CA ASP A 231 -9.88 3.26 4.52
C ASP A 231 -8.67 4.11 4.08
N CYS A 232 -7.46 3.72 4.49
CA CYS A 232 -6.22 4.38 4.08
C CYS A 232 -6.20 5.87 4.46
N THR A 233 -6.57 6.19 5.69
CA THR A 233 -6.55 7.56 6.22
C THR A 233 -5.63 7.73 7.42
N ASN A 234 -5.47 6.68 8.24
CA ASN A 234 -4.75 6.75 9.51
C ASN A 234 -3.47 5.91 9.51
N PHE A 235 -2.31 6.54 9.73
CA PHE A 235 -1.03 5.82 9.82
C PHE A 235 -0.90 5.03 11.11
N ILE A 236 -0.58 3.73 11.00
CA ILE A 236 -0.18 2.88 12.13
C ILE A 236 1.33 2.76 12.28
N ALA A 237 2.06 2.99 11.19
CA ALA A 237 3.50 2.99 11.13
C ALA A 237 3.96 3.89 9.99
N ALA A 238 4.96 4.72 10.23
CA ALA A 238 5.53 5.59 9.21
C ALA A 238 7.01 5.84 9.47
N GLN A 239 7.76 6.08 8.40
CA GLN A 239 9.17 6.45 8.44
C GLN A 239 9.42 7.55 7.41
N LYS A 240 10.05 8.64 7.85
CA LYS A 240 10.53 9.69 6.97
C LYS A 240 11.94 9.36 6.45
N ILE A 241 12.14 9.54 5.16
CA ILE A 241 13.39 9.28 4.45
C ILE A 241 13.86 10.57 3.79
N SER A 242 15.13 10.92 3.99
CA SER A 242 15.79 12.05 3.32
C SER A 242 16.61 11.54 2.15
N LEU A 243 16.18 11.88 0.94
CA LEU A 243 16.79 11.47 -0.33
C LEU A 243 16.43 12.52 -1.39
N ALA A 244 17.40 12.95 -2.20
CA ALA A 244 17.14 13.92 -3.28
C ALA A 244 16.32 13.31 -4.44
N GLY A 245 16.43 12.01 -4.67
CA GLY A 245 15.71 11.24 -5.69
C GLY A 245 16.44 9.94 -6.04
N GLY A 246 15.90 9.20 -7.01
CA GLY A 246 16.39 7.91 -7.46
C GLY A 246 15.56 6.74 -6.96
N SER A 247 16.06 5.53 -7.20
CA SER A 247 15.47 4.32 -6.61
C SER A 247 15.74 4.28 -5.12
N TRP A 248 14.73 3.87 -4.35
CA TRP A 248 14.82 3.81 -2.91
C TRP A 248 14.22 2.54 -2.36
N TYR A 249 14.65 2.21 -1.15
CA TYR A 249 14.18 1.09 -0.36
C TYR A 249 14.03 1.55 1.08
N GLY A 250 12.96 1.13 1.73
CA GLY A 250 12.71 1.43 3.12
C GLY A 250 11.83 0.37 3.78
N TYR A 251 11.64 0.53 5.08
CA TYR A 251 10.80 -0.37 5.84
C TYR A 251 10.11 0.36 6.98
N VAL A 252 8.97 -0.17 7.38
CA VAL A 252 8.31 0.25 8.63
C VAL A 252 8.08 -0.98 9.50
N ILE A 253 8.20 -0.82 10.81
CA ILE A 253 7.88 -1.88 11.77
C ILE A 253 6.42 -1.72 12.16
N LEU A 254 5.61 -2.74 11.89
CA LEU A 254 4.19 -2.69 12.22
C LEU A 254 3.97 -2.92 13.71
N PRO A 255 3.08 -2.16 14.38
CA PRO A 255 2.71 -2.44 15.75
C PRO A 255 2.16 -3.86 15.89
N GLN A 256 2.43 -4.53 17.02
CA GLN A 256 1.96 -5.89 17.27
C GLN A 256 0.43 -5.96 17.47
N ASN A 257 -0.17 -4.90 18.00
CA ASN A 257 -1.60 -4.85 18.35
C ASN A 257 -2.46 -4.23 17.25
N THR A 258 -1.99 -4.27 16.00
CA THR A 258 -2.75 -3.74 14.86
C THR A 258 -3.91 -4.65 14.51
N GLU A 259 -5.11 -4.08 14.32
CA GLU A 259 -6.27 -4.83 13.88
C GLU A 259 -6.06 -5.39 12.46
N PRO A 260 -6.41 -6.66 12.21
CA PRO A 260 -6.29 -7.25 10.89
C PRO A 260 -7.38 -6.70 9.96
N GLY A 261 -7.04 -6.47 8.69
CA GLY A 261 -7.98 -5.91 7.73
C GLY A 261 -7.31 -5.26 6.52
N PRO A 262 -8.12 -4.69 5.62
CA PRO A 262 -7.63 -3.88 4.52
C PRO A 262 -6.79 -2.71 5.03
N ALA A 263 -5.69 -2.43 4.33
CA ALA A 263 -4.79 -1.32 4.63
C ALA A 263 -4.18 -0.79 3.33
N CYS A 264 -3.41 0.30 3.40
CA CYS A 264 -2.63 0.78 2.28
C CYS A 264 -1.17 0.97 2.67
N ALA A 265 -0.27 0.52 1.81
CA ALA A 265 1.10 1.01 1.79
C ALA A 265 1.13 2.34 1.05
N VAL A 266 1.74 3.35 1.66
CA VAL A 266 1.75 4.71 1.15
C VAL A 266 3.17 5.24 1.16
N ALA A 267 3.56 5.88 0.06
CA ALA A 267 4.74 6.71 -0.03
C ALA A 267 4.31 8.11 -0.48
N TYR A 268 4.61 9.16 0.30
CA TYR A 268 4.20 10.51 -0.04
C TYR A 268 5.28 11.57 0.21
N THR A 269 5.20 12.67 -0.51
CA THR A 269 6.02 13.87 -0.31
C THR A 269 5.13 15.12 -0.24
N GLY A 270 5.61 16.18 0.41
CA GLY A 270 4.83 17.37 0.74
C GLY A 270 3.96 17.21 1.99
N GLU A 271 3.28 18.28 2.39
CA GLU A 271 2.30 18.26 3.48
C GLU A 271 0.91 17.94 2.94
N TYR A 272 0.14 17.16 3.70
CA TYR A 272 -1.21 16.77 3.32
C TYR A 272 -2.10 18.00 3.09
N ASP A 273 -2.98 17.95 2.08
CA ASP A 273 -3.83 19.05 1.60
C ASP A 273 -3.10 20.29 1.05
N GLU A 274 -1.78 20.28 0.90
CA GLU A 274 -1.06 21.31 0.15
C GLU A 274 -1.00 20.95 -1.35
N GLY A 275 -1.01 21.97 -2.22
CA GLY A 275 -1.12 21.77 -3.68
C GLY A 275 0.03 20.99 -4.32
N GLU A 276 1.17 20.89 -3.64
CA GLU A 276 2.34 20.14 -4.11
C GLU A 276 2.37 18.69 -3.57
N TRP A 277 1.44 18.31 -2.68
CA TRP A 277 1.38 16.96 -2.12
C TRP A 277 1.22 15.90 -3.20
N ARG A 278 2.00 14.82 -3.09
CA ARG A 278 1.95 13.65 -3.97
C ARG A 278 2.04 12.38 -3.14
N ALA A 279 1.16 11.42 -3.42
CA ALA A 279 1.18 10.10 -2.80
C ALA A 279 1.10 8.96 -3.83
N ALA A 280 1.88 7.91 -3.61
CA ALA A 280 1.71 6.60 -4.20
C ALA A 280 1.07 5.68 -3.15
N ILE A 281 -0.01 5.00 -3.51
CA ILE A 281 -0.86 4.24 -2.59
C ILE A 281 -1.13 2.87 -3.20
N ILE A 282 -0.77 1.81 -2.47
CA ILE A 282 -1.03 0.42 -2.86
C ILE A 282 -1.87 -0.26 -1.77
N PRO A 283 -3.08 -0.75 -2.08
CA PRO A 283 -3.86 -1.56 -1.15
C PRO A 283 -3.13 -2.85 -0.78
N ILE A 284 -3.13 -3.19 0.51
CA ILE A 284 -2.52 -4.39 1.08
C ILE A 284 -3.46 -5.03 2.09
N GLN A 285 -3.11 -6.23 2.56
CA GLN A 285 -3.85 -6.93 3.60
C GLN A 285 -3.01 -7.05 4.87
N LEU A 286 -3.52 -6.53 5.99
CA LEU A 286 -2.92 -6.75 7.31
C LEU A 286 -3.41 -8.05 7.92
N ARG A 287 -2.46 -8.80 8.50
CA ARG A 287 -2.68 -10.01 9.28
C ARG A 287 -2.14 -9.82 10.69
N PRO A 288 -2.76 -10.46 11.71
CA PRO A 288 -2.27 -10.36 13.07
C PRO A 288 -0.99 -11.18 13.24
N ALA A 289 -0.18 -10.83 14.25
CA ALA A 289 1.13 -11.44 14.47
C ALA A 289 1.06 -12.95 14.75
N ASP A 290 -0.05 -13.41 15.35
CA ASP A 290 -0.28 -14.80 15.75
C ASP A 290 -1.01 -15.63 14.69
N ASP A 291 -1.31 -15.07 13.50
CA ASP A 291 -1.91 -15.83 12.41
C ASP A 291 -0.92 -16.89 11.89
N PRO A 292 -1.20 -18.19 12.10
CA PRO A 292 -0.30 -19.27 11.69
C PRO A 292 -0.21 -19.42 10.17
N GLN A 293 -1.07 -18.74 9.41
CA GLN A 293 -1.04 -18.71 7.94
C GLN A 293 -0.35 -17.46 7.40
N ALA A 294 -0.03 -16.47 8.25
CA ALA A 294 0.68 -15.25 7.88
C ALA A 294 2.20 -15.47 7.85
N ILE A 295 2.63 -16.47 7.09
CA ILE A 295 4.05 -16.79 6.90
C ILE A 295 4.55 -16.03 5.68
N LEU A 296 5.55 -15.18 5.88
CA LEU A 296 6.10 -14.32 4.85
C LEU A 296 7.60 -14.55 4.74
N LEU A 297 8.11 -14.60 3.52
CA LEU A 297 9.53 -14.53 3.24
C LEU A 297 9.74 -13.53 2.11
N ASN A 298 10.42 -12.43 2.41
CA ASN A 298 10.74 -11.36 1.47
C ASN A 298 12.25 -11.10 1.46
N LEU A 299 12.79 -10.84 0.28
CA LEU A 299 14.17 -10.38 0.09
C LEU A 299 14.18 -8.85 -0.10
N GLY A 300 15.05 -8.18 0.62
CA GLY A 300 15.32 -6.76 0.42
C GLY A 300 16.14 -6.52 -0.84
N ASN A 301 15.78 -5.48 -1.60
CA ASN A 301 16.42 -5.12 -2.86
C ASN A 301 16.53 -6.28 -3.88
N PRO A 302 15.41 -6.88 -4.32
CA PRO A 302 15.41 -8.01 -5.25
C PRO A 302 15.69 -7.61 -6.71
N GLY A 303 16.27 -6.43 -6.97
CA GLY A 303 16.60 -5.94 -8.31
C GLY A 303 17.65 -6.82 -9.03
N GLU A 304 18.40 -6.25 -9.97
CA GLU A 304 19.49 -6.99 -10.63
C GLU A 304 20.63 -7.27 -9.63
N LEU A 305 20.49 -8.36 -8.88
CA LEU A 305 21.49 -8.84 -7.93
C LEU A 305 22.69 -9.40 -8.70
N THR A 306 23.84 -8.79 -8.45
CA THR A 306 25.13 -9.22 -8.99
C THR A 306 26.01 -9.67 -7.84
N PHE A 307 26.56 -10.87 -7.96
CA PHE A 307 27.50 -11.44 -7.02
C PHE A 307 28.90 -11.37 -7.64
N ASN A 308 29.86 -10.78 -6.96
CA ASN A 308 31.25 -10.76 -7.42
C ASN A 308 31.98 -11.98 -6.87
N VAL A 309 32.67 -12.69 -7.74
CA VAL A 309 33.52 -13.83 -7.38
C VAL A 309 34.59 -13.36 -6.38
N GLY A 310 34.78 -14.13 -5.31
CA GLY A 310 35.73 -13.80 -4.25
C GLY A 310 35.29 -12.73 -3.26
N GLN A 311 34.06 -12.26 -3.35
CA GLN A 311 33.51 -11.23 -2.46
C GLN A 311 32.29 -11.74 -1.69
N ALA A 312 32.14 -11.21 -0.48
CA ALA A 312 30.92 -11.32 0.29
C ALA A 312 29.86 -10.39 -0.30
N THR A 313 28.65 -10.90 -0.53
CA THR A 313 27.49 -10.09 -0.88
C THR A 313 26.50 -10.10 0.28
N ASN A 314 26.18 -8.93 0.81
CA ASN A 314 25.18 -8.83 1.87
C ASN A 314 23.78 -9.04 1.29
N LEU A 315 23.08 -10.03 1.83
CA LEU A 315 21.67 -10.29 1.59
C LEU A 315 20.92 -9.98 2.88
N PHE A 316 19.71 -9.45 2.75
CA PHE A 316 18.85 -9.19 3.90
C PHE A 316 17.40 -9.23 3.49
N GLY A 317 16.51 -9.44 4.45
CA GLY A 317 15.10 -9.56 4.17
C GLY A 317 14.23 -9.61 5.42
N VAL A 318 12.99 -10.03 5.24
CA VAL A 318 12.01 -10.25 6.30
C VAL A 318 11.49 -11.67 6.22
N ALA A 319 11.41 -12.31 7.38
CA ALA A 319 10.78 -13.60 7.58
C ALA A 319 9.79 -13.47 8.74
N ALA A 320 8.49 -13.50 8.43
CA ALA A 320 7.42 -13.41 9.43
C ALA A 320 6.84 -14.80 9.71
N ASN A 321 6.63 -15.11 10.99
CA ASN A 321 6.04 -16.38 11.46
C ASN A 321 6.72 -17.66 10.94
N VAL A 322 7.99 -17.56 10.55
CA VAL A 322 8.78 -18.70 10.08
C VAL A 322 9.25 -19.56 11.26
N PRO A 323 9.08 -20.89 11.21
CA PRO A 323 9.62 -21.82 12.21
C PRO A 323 11.13 -21.60 12.46
N GLU A 324 11.52 -21.63 13.73
CA GLU A 324 12.92 -21.39 14.18
C GLU A 324 13.52 -20.05 13.77
N ARG A 325 12.76 -19.17 13.10
CA ARG A 325 13.22 -17.93 12.46
C ARG A 325 14.39 -18.15 11.50
N ALA A 326 14.57 -19.38 11.00
CA ALA A 326 15.71 -19.74 10.16
C ALA A 326 15.37 -19.47 8.68
N VAL A 327 16.32 -18.87 7.97
CA VAL A 327 16.26 -18.65 6.53
C VAL A 327 17.48 -19.33 5.92
N ASP A 328 17.23 -20.24 4.98
CA ASP A 328 18.26 -20.95 4.23
C ASP A 328 18.49 -20.25 2.88
N ILE A 329 19.75 -19.98 2.56
CA ILE A 329 20.18 -19.29 1.36
C ILE A 329 21.10 -20.22 0.57
N ARG A 330 20.84 -20.36 -0.73
CA ARG A 330 21.65 -21.18 -1.62
C ARG A 330 21.84 -20.50 -2.96
N LEU A 331 23.08 -20.44 -3.42
CA LEU A 331 23.44 -19.93 -4.74
C LEU A 331 23.94 -21.09 -5.59
N GLU A 332 23.29 -21.33 -6.73
CA GLU A 332 23.60 -22.44 -7.63
C GLU A 332 23.88 -21.91 -9.03
N ARG A 333 24.69 -22.64 -9.80
CA ARG A 333 24.83 -22.32 -11.23
C ARG A 333 23.52 -22.59 -11.95
N ASP A 334 23.07 -21.67 -12.79
CA ASP A 334 21.90 -21.92 -13.63
C ASP A 334 22.32 -22.85 -14.77
N SER A 335 21.80 -24.09 -14.75
CA SER A 335 22.10 -25.09 -15.77
C SER A 335 20.81 -25.47 -16.49
N ILE A 336 20.82 -25.33 -17.81
CA ILE A 336 19.74 -25.77 -18.70
C ILE A 336 19.62 -27.31 -18.57
N GLY A 337 18.69 -27.78 -17.73
CA GLY A 337 18.49 -29.22 -17.49
C GLY A 337 18.01 -29.63 -16.10
N GLY A 338 17.95 -28.70 -15.12
CA GLY A 338 17.41 -28.98 -13.79
C GLY A 338 18.41 -29.73 -12.89
N GLY A 339 19.22 -28.98 -12.15
CA GLY A 339 20.24 -29.50 -11.25
C GLY A 339 21.49 -28.63 -11.27
N GLY A 340 21.36 -27.39 -10.78
CA GLY A 340 22.49 -26.49 -10.66
C GLY A 340 23.54 -27.04 -9.71
N SER A 341 24.83 -26.88 -10.04
CA SER A 341 25.89 -27.15 -9.06
C SER A 341 25.87 -26.06 -8.00
N SER A 342 25.74 -26.43 -6.73
CA SER A 342 25.85 -25.50 -5.60
C SER A 342 27.19 -24.77 -5.65
N ILE A 343 27.15 -23.44 -5.58
CA ILE A 343 28.33 -22.58 -5.51
C ILE A 343 28.62 -22.27 -4.05
N THR A 344 27.61 -21.78 -3.32
CA THR A 344 27.71 -21.43 -1.90
C THR A 344 26.34 -21.50 -1.25
N SER A 345 26.32 -21.59 0.07
CA SER A 345 25.09 -21.63 0.87
C SER A 345 25.33 -21.04 2.25
N GLY A 346 24.30 -20.48 2.86
CA GLY A 346 24.34 -19.96 4.21
C GLY A 346 22.99 -20.07 4.91
N LYS A 347 22.99 -19.84 6.22
CA LYS A 347 21.78 -19.77 7.03
C LYS A 347 21.79 -18.47 7.83
N ALA A 348 20.70 -17.72 7.74
CA ALA A 348 20.44 -16.52 8.53
C ALA A 348 19.33 -16.80 9.55
N PHE A 349 19.26 -15.98 10.59
CA PHE A 349 18.18 -16.02 11.57
C PHE A 349 17.51 -14.65 11.66
N ALA A 350 16.20 -14.64 11.57
CA ALA A 350 15.41 -13.45 11.72
C ALA A 350 15.31 -13.00 13.19
N ASP A 351 15.35 -11.69 13.40
CA ASP A 351 15.20 -11.09 14.72
C ASP A 351 13.73 -11.06 15.19
N GLN A 352 13.44 -10.30 16.25
CA GLN A 352 12.08 -10.19 16.77
C GLN A 352 11.09 -9.45 15.87
N PHE A 353 11.58 -8.67 14.89
CA PHE A 353 10.79 -7.96 13.89
C PHE A 353 10.83 -8.69 12.53
N GLY A 354 11.38 -9.90 12.50
CA GLY A 354 11.52 -10.72 11.30
C GLY A 354 12.69 -10.35 10.41
N PHE A 355 13.51 -9.35 10.77
CA PHE A 355 14.62 -8.93 9.93
C PHE A 355 15.75 -9.97 9.99
N TRP A 356 16.22 -10.42 8.82
CA TRP A 356 17.38 -11.30 8.69
C TRP A 356 18.41 -10.69 7.76
N SER A 357 19.68 -11.01 7.96
CA SER A 357 20.77 -10.63 7.06
C SER A 357 21.91 -11.65 7.12
N ILE A 358 22.63 -11.81 6.01
CA ILE A 358 23.79 -12.67 5.86
C ILE A 358 24.76 -12.07 4.85
N ASP A 359 26.05 -12.17 5.14
CA ASP A 359 27.09 -11.97 4.15
C ASP A 359 27.35 -13.32 3.48
N LEU A 360 26.93 -13.45 2.21
CA LEU A 360 27.11 -14.67 1.44
C LEU A 360 28.43 -14.61 0.66
N ASP A 361 29.43 -15.36 1.12
CA ASP A 361 30.73 -15.47 0.47
C ASP A 361 30.66 -16.31 -0.81
N VAL A 362 31.09 -15.72 -1.92
CA VAL A 362 31.24 -16.42 -3.20
C VAL A 362 32.71 -16.83 -3.39
N PRO A 363 33.01 -18.13 -3.55
CA PRO A 363 34.39 -18.61 -3.73
C PRO A 363 35.10 -17.97 -4.93
N ASP A 364 36.41 -17.71 -4.81
CA ASP A 364 37.26 -17.14 -5.89
C ASP A 364 37.29 -18.00 -7.17
N ASP A 365 37.04 -19.31 -7.05
CA ASP A 365 37.02 -20.26 -8.15
C ASP A 365 35.60 -20.50 -8.72
N ALA A 366 34.62 -19.72 -8.26
CA ALA A 366 33.26 -19.80 -8.76
C ALA A 366 33.18 -19.41 -10.25
N PRO A 367 32.39 -20.14 -11.04
CA PRO A 367 32.17 -19.85 -12.45
C PRO A 367 31.40 -18.53 -12.65
N ALA A 368 31.95 -17.60 -13.43
CA ALA A 368 31.19 -16.43 -13.87
C ALA A 368 30.02 -16.82 -14.79
N GLY A 369 28.97 -16.01 -14.79
CA GLY A 369 27.77 -16.20 -15.63
C GLY A 369 26.46 -16.31 -14.84
N PRO A 370 25.39 -16.79 -15.48
CA PRO A 370 24.07 -16.87 -14.85
C PRO A 370 24.05 -17.89 -13.71
N ALA A 371 23.39 -17.49 -12.62
CA ALA A 371 23.18 -18.28 -11.42
C ALA A 371 21.75 -18.14 -10.91
N LEU A 372 21.37 -19.03 -10.01
CA LEU A 372 20.08 -19.06 -9.34
C LEU A 372 20.29 -18.89 -7.85
N LEU A 373 19.77 -17.79 -7.30
CA LEU A 373 19.66 -17.58 -5.86
C LEU A 373 18.33 -18.17 -5.39
N THR A 374 18.39 -19.10 -4.45
CA THR A 374 17.24 -19.67 -3.75
C THR A 374 17.30 -19.26 -2.28
N ILE A 375 16.22 -18.67 -1.78
CA ILE A 375 16.05 -18.33 -0.37
C ILE A 375 14.80 -19.06 0.08
N SER A 376 14.90 -19.87 1.13
CA SER A 376 13.77 -20.64 1.63
C SER A 376 13.65 -20.58 3.14
N ALA A 377 12.44 -20.74 3.64
CA ALA A 377 12.17 -20.74 5.07
C ALA A 377 10.95 -21.63 5.38
N GLY A 378 10.92 -22.20 6.58
CA GLY A 378 9.85 -23.10 7.01
C GLY A 378 9.90 -24.50 6.39
N GLU A 379 8.92 -25.32 6.73
CA GLU A 379 8.80 -26.72 6.28
C GLU A 379 7.34 -27.11 6.03
N GLY A 380 7.10 -28.09 5.16
CA GLY A 380 5.75 -28.60 4.87
C GLY A 380 4.80 -27.49 4.41
N ASP A 381 3.68 -27.33 5.10
CA ASP A 381 2.66 -26.31 4.77
C ASP A 381 3.12 -24.87 5.06
N THR A 382 4.25 -24.70 5.75
CA THR A 382 4.84 -23.39 6.09
C THR A 382 5.99 -22.99 5.17
N TYR A 383 6.32 -23.84 4.19
CA TYR A 383 7.46 -23.63 3.30
C TYR A 383 7.21 -22.43 2.38
N GLN A 384 8.14 -21.48 2.42
CA GLN A 384 8.21 -20.34 1.52
C GLN A 384 9.54 -20.36 0.77
N GLU A 385 9.53 -19.93 -0.48
CA GLU A 385 10.71 -19.92 -1.34
C GLU A 385 10.71 -18.72 -2.29
N ILE A 386 11.85 -18.04 -2.36
CA ILE A 386 12.17 -17.01 -3.36
C ILE A 386 13.23 -17.60 -4.29
N ARG A 387 13.00 -17.50 -5.60
CA ARG A 387 13.96 -17.89 -6.64
C ARG A 387 14.24 -16.71 -7.55
N LEU A 388 15.51 -16.30 -7.63
CA LEU A 388 15.94 -15.17 -8.45
C LEU A 388 17.09 -15.59 -9.36
N SER A 389 16.96 -15.26 -10.64
CA SER A 389 18.08 -15.31 -11.58
C SER A 389 19.04 -14.15 -11.27
N VAL A 390 20.31 -14.47 -11.08
CA VAL A 390 21.35 -13.52 -10.70
C VAL A 390 22.58 -13.71 -11.59
N THR A 391 23.48 -12.73 -11.60
CA THR A 391 24.73 -12.82 -12.38
C THR A 391 25.93 -12.92 -11.46
N LEU A 392 26.83 -13.87 -11.75
CA LEU A 392 28.17 -13.95 -11.17
C LEU A 392 29.15 -13.19 -12.05
N SER A 393 29.69 -12.11 -11.51
CA SER A 393 30.70 -11.28 -12.14
C SER A 393 32.10 -11.68 -11.67
N PRO A 394 33.09 -11.67 -12.57
CA PRO A 394 34.46 -12.07 -12.26
C PRO A 394 35.19 -11.10 -11.32
#